data_AF-A0A199V1W8-F1
#
_entry.id   AF-A0A199V1W8-F1
#
_cell.length_a   1.000
_cell.length_b   1.000
_cell.length_c   1.000
_cell.angle_alpha   90.00
_cell.angle_beta   90.00
_cell.angle_gamma   90.00
#
_symmetry.space_group_name_H-M   'P 1'
#
loop_
_entity.id
_entity.type
_entity.pdbx_description
1 polymer ?
#
loop_
_entity_poly.entity_id
_entity_poly.type
_entity_poly.pdbx_seq_one_letter_code
_entity_poly.pdbx_strand_id
1 'polypeptide(L)'
;EELIMVCLQKGTELVQEIANALFSLPSTEDPDGPIIKLPPPTTKLPREKHLPKPKPLTKWELFAQMKGIKKHKKNKRVWDEQTGTWKRTHGYDRANDDKDIPIIEAKPTDEPGEDPFAKRKAEKKQRVDKQEKNRLENLKKAAKVGALPSHIQLAATALPVTGTQKEAPKKASKEDLENVAGFAATATASGGKFDKKLPGEKPPKHTGKYRKFLPVVEGKGMGAQEKQQTEKILNQLLAKSSHEILDVNKAVTMFNVKKERQRKKEKETSSSTPSKLKTKKKPLKSSSKKPVKKSSKTKH
;
A
#
# COMPACT_ATOMS: atom_id res chain seq x y z
N GLU A 1 -0.17 -28.86 -50.55
CA GLU A 1 -1.58 -28.50 -50.78
C GLU A 1 -2.54 -29.58 -50.27
N GLU A 2 -2.25 -30.87 -50.50
CA GLU A 2 -3.06 -32.00 -49.98
C GLU A 2 -3.28 -32.00 -48.46
N LEU A 3 -2.23 -31.73 -47.67
CA LEU A 3 -2.33 -31.61 -46.20
C LEU A 3 -3.33 -30.54 -45.76
N ILE A 4 -3.42 -29.43 -46.49
CA ILE A 4 -4.35 -28.34 -46.18
C ILE A 4 -5.78 -28.80 -46.44
N MET A 5 -6.02 -29.47 -47.58
CA MET A 5 -7.32 -30.01 -47.93
C MET A 5 -7.82 -31.04 -46.91
N VAL A 6 -6.94 -31.94 -46.46
CA VAL A 6 -7.29 -32.95 -45.43
C VAL A 6 -7.59 -32.29 -44.09
N CYS A 7 -6.84 -31.25 -43.68
CA CYS A 7 -7.13 -30.49 -42.47
C CYS A 7 -8.48 -29.76 -42.57
N LEU A 8 -8.82 -29.20 -43.72
CA LEU A 8 -10.11 -28.55 -43.95
C LEU A 8 -11.26 -29.56 -43.87
N GLN A 9 -11.14 -30.72 -44.51
CA GLN A 9 -12.16 -31.77 -44.46
C GLN A 9 -12.42 -32.23 -43.02
N LYS A 10 -11.36 -32.58 -42.28
CA LYS A 10 -11.50 -32.95 -40.86
C LYS A 10 -12.07 -31.82 -40.00
N GLY A 11 -11.69 -30.57 -40.29
CA GLY A 11 -12.25 -29.39 -39.63
C GLY A 11 -13.75 -29.26 -39.88
N THR A 12 -14.22 -29.49 -41.11
CA THR A 12 -15.66 -29.44 -41.45
C THR A 12 -16.46 -30.53 -40.75
N GLU A 13 -15.94 -31.75 -40.67
CA GLU A 13 -16.58 -32.87 -39.95
C GLU A 13 -16.78 -32.54 -38.46
N LEU A 14 -15.73 -32.05 -37.79
CA LEU A 14 -15.79 -31.70 -36.36
C LEU A 14 -16.76 -30.54 -36.08
N VAL A 15 -16.77 -29.51 -36.93
CA VAL A 15 -17.70 -28.38 -36.77
C VAL A 15 -19.14 -28.82 -37.02
N GLN A 16 -19.37 -29.74 -37.95
CA GLN A 16 -20.70 -30.27 -38.23
C GLN A 16 -21.28 -31.02 -37.02
N GLU A 17 -20.47 -31.84 -36.33
CA GLU A 17 -20.90 -32.50 -35.09
C GLU A 17 -21.26 -31.50 -33.99
N ILE A 18 -20.47 -30.44 -33.84
CA ILE A 18 -20.75 -29.36 -32.86
C ILE A 18 -22.04 -28.63 -33.21
N ALA A 19 -22.26 -28.31 -34.49
CA ALA A 19 -23.48 -27.65 -34.96
C ALA A 19 -24.71 -28.53 -34.68
N ASN A 20 -24.65 -29.82 -35.01
CA ASN A 20 -25.73 -30.77 -34.73
C ASN A 20 -26.07 -30.83 -33.23
N ALA A 21 -25.05 -30.86 -32.36
CA ALA A 21 -25.25 -30.82 -30.91
C ALA A 21 -25.89 -29.51 -30.44
N LEU A 22 -25.44 -28.36 -30.95
CA LEU A 22 -25.98 -27.05 -30.60
C LEU A 22 -27.46 -26.90 -31.02
N PHE A 23 -27.80 -27.28 -32.25
CA PHE A 23 -29.17 -27.17 -32.76
C PHE A 23 -30.13 -28.23 -32.19
N SER A 24 -29.62 -29.29 -31.55
CA SER A 24 -30.44 -30.25 -30.81
C SER A 24 -30.94 -29.71 -29.46
N LEU A 25 -30.35 -28.62 -28.95
CA LEU A 25 -30.73 -28.03 -27.67
C LEU A 25 -32.05 -27.24 -27.80
N PRO A 26 -32.86 -27.17 -26.72
CA PRO A 26 -34.11 -26.44 -26.75
C PRO A 26 -33.87 -24.94 -26.95
N SER A 27 -34.45 -24.39 -28.01
CA SER A 27 -34.46 -22.96 -28.29
C SER A 27 -35.55 -22.26 -27.47
N THR A 28 -35.22 -21.10 -26.89
CA THR A 28 -36.18 -20.21 -26.22
C THR A 28 -36.45 -19.02 -27.13
N GLU A 29 -37.71 -18.71 -27.39
CA GLU A 29 -38.08 -17.49 -28.12
C GLU A 29 -37.96 -16.28 -27.19
N ASP A 30 -37.01 -15.40 -27.49
CA ASP A 30 -36.86 -14.09 -26.87
C ASP A 30 -37.17 -13.01 -27.92
N PRO A 31 -37.52 -11.76 -27.53
CA PRO A 31 -37.84 -10.69 -28.48
C PRO A 31 -36.70 -10.35 -29.45
N ASP A 32 -35.46 -10.69 -29.10
CA ASP A 32 -34.27 -10.53 -29.94
C ASP A 32 -34.01 -11.73 -30.88
N GLY A 33 -34.84 -12.79 -30.79
CA GLY A 33 -34.76 -14.00 -31.61
C GLY A 33 -34.67 -15.31 -30.80
N PRO A 34 -34.49 -16.45 -31.47
CA PRO A 34 -34.31 -17.74 -30.82
C PRO A 34 -32.95 -17.83 -30.11
N ILE A 35 -32.97 -17.94 -28.77
CA ILE A 35 -31.77 -18.05 -27.93
C ILE A 35 -31.68 -19.46 -27.34
N ILE A 36 -30.48 -20.06 -27.44
CA ILE A 36 -30.19 -21.38 -26.88
C ILE A 36 -29.44 -21.23 -25.57
N LYS A 37 -29.90 -21.89 -24.50
CA LYS A 37 -29.21 -21.93 -23.20
C LYS A 37 -28.17 -23.05 -23.19
N LEU A 38 -26.89 -22.66 -23.25
CA LEU A 38 -25.78 -23.61 -23.22
C LEU A 38 -25.63 -24.26 -21.83
N PRO A 39 -25.24 -25.54 -21.75
CA PRO A 39 -24.91 -26.18 -20.48
C PRO A 39 -23.68 -25.53 -19.83
N PRO A 40 -23.51 -25.65 -18.50
CA PRO A 40 -22.33 -25.15 -17.82
C PRO A 40 -21.06 -25.85 -18.34
N PRO A 41 -19.93 -25.14 -18.43
CA PRO A 41 -18.70 -25.70 -18.98
C PRO A 41 -18.15 -26.83 -18.08
N THR A 42 -17.89 -28.00 -18.67
CA THR A 42 -17.33 -29.18 -17.99
C THR A 42 -15.83 -29.04 -17.71
N THR A 43 -15.12 -28.30 -18.57
CA THR A 43 -13.67 -28.12 -18.48
C THR A 43 -13.31 -27.17 -17.33
N LYS A 44 -12.57 -27.68 -16.34
CA LYS A 44 -12.11 -26.88 -15.19
C LYS A 44 -10.94 -25.99 -15.60
N LEU A 45 -11.24 -24.73 -15.90
CA LEU A 45 -10.21 -23.73 -16.20
C LEU A 45 -9.72 -23.04 -14.90
N PRO A 46 -8.41 -22.74 -14.79
CA PRO A 46 -7.89 -21.98 -13.66
C PRO A 46 -8.46 -20.56 -13.67
N ARG A 47 -8.84 -20.06 -12.50
CA ARG A 47 -9.31 -18.67 -12.36
C ARG A 47 -8.15 -17.70 -12.49
N GLU A 48 -8.39 -16.56 -13.14
CA GLU A 48 -7.46 -15.43 -13.17
C GLU A 48 -7.18 -14.89 -11.75
N LYS A 49 -8.24 -14.81 -10.91
CA LYS A 49 -8.17 -14.28 -9.55
C LYS A 49 -8.59 -15.31 -8.53
N HIS A 50 -7.87 -15.33 -7.42
CA HIS A 50 -8.22 -16.12 -6.24
C HIS A 50 -9.64 -15.81 -5.79
N LEU A 51 -10.28 -16.80 -5.16
CA LEU A 51 -11.59 -16.60 -4.56
C LEU A 51 -11.52 -15.45 -3.54
N PRO A 52 -12.52 -14.55 -3.52
CA PRO A 52 -12.54 -13.48 -2.55
C PRO A 52 -12.48 -14.09 -1.14
N LYS A 53 -11.42 -13.76 -0.39
CA LYS A 53 -11.27 -14.27 0.97
C LYS A 53 -12.45 -13.75 1.82
N PRO A 54 -13.04 -14.59 2.69
CA PRO A 54 -14.07 -14.12 3.60
C PRO A 54 -13.49 -12.99 4.45
N LYS A 55 -14.31 -11.94 4.67
CA LYS A 55 -13.88 -10.79 5.46
C LYS A 55 -13.59 -11.26 6.89
N PRO A 56 -12.44 -10.90 7.48
CA PRO A 56 -12.18 -11.21 8.87
C PRO A 56 -13.20 -10.46 9.74
N LEU A 57 -13.64 -11.12 10.81
CA LEU A 57 -14.63 -10.56 11.74
C LEU A 57 -14.05 -9.32 12.43
N THR A 58 -14.87 -8.29 12.55
CA THR A 58 -14.52 -7.07 13.30
C THR A 58 -14.55 -7.32 14.81
N LYS A 59 -13.87 -6.45 15.59
CA LYS A 59 -13.88 -6.55 17.07
C LYS A 59 -15.29 -6.56 17.65
N TRP A 60 -16.21 -5.78 17.08
CA TRP A 60 -17.60 -5.73 17.52
C TRP A 60 -18.37 -7.00 17.15
N GLU A 61 -18.14 -7.58 15.97
CA GLU A 61 -18.78 -8.84 15.57
C GLU A 61 -18.31 -10.01 16.43
N LEU A 62 -17.00 -10.06 16.75
CA LEU A 62 -16.47 -11.03 17.71
C LEU A 62 -17.16 -10.90 19.08
N PHE A 63 -17.29 -9.66 19.58
CA PHE A 63 -18.00 -9.39 20.83
C PHE A 63 -19.49 -9.76 20.75
N ALA A 64 -20.16 -9.42 19.65
CA ALA A 64 -21.57 -9.71 19.44
C ALA A 64 -21.83 -11.22 19.36
N GLN A 65 -20.95 -11.99 18.72
CA GLN A 65 -21.02 -13.45 18.70
C GLN A 65 -20.81 -14.04 20.11
N MET A 66 -19.79 -13.60 20.84
CA MET A 66 -19.55 -14.05 22.22
C MET A 66 -20.72 -13.75 23.15
N LYS A 67 -21.39 -12.61 22.96
CA LYS A 67 -22.56 -12.19 23.75
C LYS A 67 -23.90 -12.69 23.21
N GLY A 68 -23.91 -13.37 22.05
CA GLY A 68 -25.15 -13.81 21.40
C GLY A 68 -26.05 -12.65 20.92
N ILE A 69 -25.50 -11.46 20.71
CA ILE A 69 -26.24 -10.29 20.23
C ILE A 69 -26.57 -10.46 18.76
N LYS A 70 -27.85 -10.73 18.46
CA LYS A 70 -28.36 -10.86 17.10
C LYS A 70 -28.66 -9.49 16.49
N LYS A 71 -28.17 -9.25 15.27
CA LYS A 71 -28.47 -8.03 14.51
C LYS A 71 -29.90 -8.10 13.95
N HIS A 72 -30.73 -7.12 14.30
CA HIS A 72 -32.08 -6.93 13.76
C HIS A 72 -32.12 -5.70 12.84
N LYS A 73 -33.10 -5.67 11.93
CA LYS A 73 -33.35 -4.53 11.03
C LYS A 73 -34.01 -3.40 11.83
N LYS A 74 -33.44 -2.20 11.78
CA LYS A 74 -34.05 -1.00 12.36
C LYS A 74 -35.01 -0.35 11.35
N ASN A 75 -36.12 0.21 11.84
CA ASN A 75 -37.06 0.96 11.01
C ASN A 75 -36.41 2.25 10.50
N LYS A 76 -36.76 2.63 9.25
CA LYS A 76 -36.26 3.85 8.60
C LYS A 76 -36.99 5.11 9.07
N ARG A 77 -38.19 4.96 9.64
CA ARG A 77 -38.98 6.02 10.23
C ARG A 77 -39.23 5.74 11.70
N VAL A 78 -39.24 6.80 12.49
CA VAL A 78 -39.54 6.82 13.93
C VAL A 78 -40.62 7.87 14.13
N TRP A 79 -41.59 7.54 14.99
CA TRP A 79 -42.62 8.48 15.38
C TRP A 79 -42.00 9.57 16.26
N ASP A 80 -42.15 10.82 15.87
CA ASP A 80 -41.73 11.98 16.65
C ASP A 80 -42.94 12.49 17.45
N GLU A 81 -42.90 12.36 18.78
CA GLU A 81 -44.00 12.73 19.67
C GLU A 81 -44.24 14.25 19.68
N GLN A 82 -43.21 15.05 19.46
CA GLN A 82 -43.32 16.52 19.49
C GLN A 82 -44.11 17.05 18.30
N THR A 83 -43.91 16.45 17.11
CA THR A 83 -44.59 16.87 15.89
C THR A 83 -45.77 15.98 15.50
N GLY A 84 -45.96 14.84 16.18
CA GLY A 84 -47.00 13.86 15.85
C GLY A 84 -46.85 13.30 14.44
N THR A 85 -45.63 13.14 13.93
CA THR A 85 -45.37 12.70 12.55
C THR A 85 -44.28 11.64 12.45
N TRP A 86 -44.37 10.81 11.40
CA TRP A 86 -43.36 9.80 11.10
C TRP A 86 -42.14 10.39 10.39
N LYS A 87 -41.14 10.78 11.17
CA LYS A 87 -39.86 11.31 10.67
C LYS A 87 -38.84 10.21 10.39
N ARG A 88 -37.77 10.54 9.67
CA ARG A 88 -36.70 9.58 9.35
C ARG A 88 -35.80 9.33 10.57
N THR A 89 -35.20 8.15 10.67
CA THR A 89 -34.22 7.86 11.74
C THR A 89 -32.89 8.60 11.52
N HIS A 90 -32.55 8.92 10.28
CA HIS A 90 -31.34 9.63 9.87
C HIS A 90 -31.58 10.36 8.54
N GLY A 91 -30.77 11.40 8.26
CA GLY A 91 -30.84 12.19 7.04
C GLY A 91 -31.59 13.51 7.23
N TYR A 92 -32.21 14.00 6.14
CA TYR A 92 -33.06 15.18 6.14
C TYR A 92 -34.36 14.94 6.93
N ASP A 93 -34.79 15.93 7.71
CA ASP A 93 -36.00 15.89 8.56
C ASP A 93 -36.04 14.61 9.42
N ARG A 94 -34.96 14.39 10.18
CA ARG A 94 -34.85 13.22 11.06
C ARG A 94 -35.48 13.52 12.41
N ALA A 95 -35.96 12.47 13.07
CA ALA A 95 -36.40 12.56 14.45
C ALA A 95 -35.24 13.02 15.35
N ASN A 96 -35.55 13.85 16.35
CA ASN A 96 -34.63 14.38 17.36
C ASN A 96 -33.41 15.10 16.75
N ASP A 97 -33.66 16.15 15.96
CA ASP A 97 -32.60 16.97 15.38
C ASP A 97 -32.04 17.99 16.37
N ASP A 98 -30.72 17.94 16.64
CA ASP A 98 -30.06 18.84 17.60
C ASP A 98 -30.12 20.32 17.20
N LYS A 99 -30.44 20.60 15.92
CA LYS A 99 -30.56 21.95 15.35
C LYS A 99 -31.94 22.57 15.57
N ASP A 100 -32.96 21.73 15.74
CA ASP A 100 -34.35 22.17 15.89
C ASP A 100 -34.68 22.50 17.34
N ILE A 101 -33.73 22.28 18.26
CA ILE A 101 -33.84 22.63 19.68
C ILE A 101 -33.39 24.08 19.84
N PRO A 102 -34.30 25.05 20.03
CA PRO A 102 -33.94 26.46 20.09
C PRO A 102 -33.32 26.85 21.44
N ILE A 103 -33.69 26.16 22.52
CA ILE A 103 -33.27 26.49 23.89
C ILE A 103 -32.81 25.19 24.56
N ILE A 104 -31.62 25.24 25.18
CA ILE A 104 -31.09 24.14 25.99
C ILE A 104 -31.12 24.61 27.44
N GLU A 105 -31.87 23.90 28.28
CA GLU A 105 -31.86 24.13 29.72
C GLU A 105 -30.46 23.83 30.28
N ALA A 106 -29.88 24.82 30.97
CA ALA A 106 -28.58 24.68 31.60
C ALA A 106 -28.69 23.73 32.80
N LYS A 107 -27.78 22.77 32.91
CA LYS A 107 -27.67 21.94 34.11
C LYS A 107 -26.88 22.70 35.18
N PRO A 108 -27.10 22.43 36.48
CA PRO A 108 -26.35 23.10 37.56
C PRO A 108 -24.83 22.81 37.54
N THR A 109 -24.38 21.87 36.71
CA THR A 109 -22.97 21.50 36.52
C THR A 109 -22.32 22.22 35.33
N ASP A 110 -23.08 22.94 34.51
CA ASP A 110 -22.53 23.61 33.34
C ASP A 110 -21.79 24.91 33.75
N GLU A 111 -20.53 25.02 33.33
CA GLU A 111 -19.73 26.22 33.56
C GLU A 111 -20.33 27.43 32.84
N PRO A 112 -20.58 28.54 33.55
CA PRO A 112 -21.07 29.79 32.95
C PRO A 112 -20.05 30.34 31.95
N GLY A 113 -20.44 30.42 30.67
CA GLY A 113 -19.63 31.06 29.61
C GLY A 113 -19.38 30.19 28.37
N GLU A 114 -19.60 28.88 28.44
CA GLU A 114 -19.40 27.99 27.29
C GLU A 114 -20.72 27.66 26.59
N ASP A 115 -20.76 27.78 25.25
CA ASP A 115 -21.96 27.53 24.45
C ASP A 115 -22.34 26.03 24.44
N PRO A 116 -23.52 25.63 24.97
CA PRO A 116 -23.97 24.24 25.00
C PRO A 116 -24.11 23.63 23.60
N PHE A 117 -24.41 24.42 22.57
CA PHE A 117 -24.49 23.94 21.19
C PHE A 117 -23.11 23.63 20.61
N ALA A 118 -22.09 24.43 20.94
CA ALA A 118 -20.71 24.18 20.56
C ALA A 118 -20.18 22.89 21.21
N LYS A 119 -20.45 22.68 22.51
CA LYS A 119 -20.12 21.43 23.22
C LYS A 119 -20.71 20.20 22.52
N ARG A 120 -22.02 20.20 22.23
CA ARG A 120 -22.69 19.06 21.53
C ARG A 120 -22.12 18.78 20.15
N LYS A 121 -21.78 19.83 19.38
CA LYS A 121 -21.13 19.68 18.06
C LYS A 121 -19.74 19.04 18.21
N ALA A 122 -18.95 19.50 19.19
CA ALA A 122 -17.63 18.94 19.47
C ALA A 122 -17.72 17.47 19.90
N GLU A 123 -18.63 17.12 20.82
CA GLU A 123 -18.86 15.74 21.25
C GLU A 123 -19.31 14.83 20.10
N LYS A 124 -20.18 15.33 19.21
CA LYS A 124 -20.59 14.59 18.01
C LYS A 124 -19.40 14.32 17.10
N LYS A 125 -18.56 15.33 16.85
CA LYS A 125 -17.33 15.17 16.07
C LYS A 125 -16.39 14.15 16.71
N GLN A 126 -16.16 14.23 18.02
CA GLN A 126 -15.32 13.27 18.75
C GLN A 126 -15.86 11.84 18.64
N ARG A 127 -17.18 11.63 18.69
CA ARG A 127 -17.81 10.32 18.49
C ARG A 127 -17.57 9.79 17.07
N VAL A 128 -17.71 10.64 16.05
CA VAL A 128 -17.44 10.29 14.66
C VAL A 128 -15.95 9.96 14.47
N ASP A 129 -15.05 10.80 14.98
CA ASP A 129 -13.60 10.58 14.91
C ASP A 129 -13.20 9.27 15.60
N LYS A 130 -13.83 8.94 16.74
CA LYS A 130 -13.63 7.65 17.43
C LYS A 130 -14.11 6.47 16.59
N GLN A 131 -15.25 6.59 15.92
CA GLN A 131 -15.76 5.57 15.01
C GLN A 131 -14.82 5.37 13.81
N GLU A 132 -14.31 6.45 13.22
CA GLU A 132 -13.35 6.39 12.12
C GLU A 132 -12.03 5.75 12.56
N LYS A 133 -11.49 6.13 13.72
CA LYS A 133 -10.31 5.50 14.31
C LYS A 133 -10.51 4.00 14.50
N ASN A 134 -11.64 3.57 15.08
CA ASN A 134 -11.97 2.16 15.26
C ASN A 134 -12.10 1.42 13.90
N ARG A 135 -12.68 2.07 12.89
CA ARG A 135 -12.76 1.52 11.52
C ARG A 135 -11.37 1.30 10.94
N LEU A 136 -10.49 2.30 11.05
CA LEU A 136 -9.10 2.21 10.58
C LEU A 136 -8.32 1.11 11.31
N GLU A 137 -8.50 0.97 12.63
CA GLU A 137 -7.87 -0.11 13.40
C GLU A 137 -8.35 -1.50 12.97
N ASN A 138 -9.66 -1.68 12.75
CA ASN A 138 -10.21 -2.94 12.25
C ASN A 138 -9.68 -3.27 10.85
N LEU A 139 -9.58 -2.28 9.96
CA LEU A 139 -8.97 -2.45 8.64
C LEU A 139 -7.49 -2.79 8.73
N LYS A 140 -6.72 -2.16 9.63
CA LYS A 140 -5.31 -2.50 9.88
C LYS A 140 -5.14 -3.94 10.37
N LYS A 141 -6.01 -4.39 11.28
CA LYS A 141 -6.01 -5.79 11.77
C LYS A 141 -6.39 -6.78 10.67
N ALA A 142 -7.38 -6.44 9.84
CA ALA A 142 -7.76 -7.22 8.67
C ALA A 142 -6.63 -7.30 7.65
N ALA A 143 -5.91 -6.19 7.42
CA ALA A 143 -4.81 -6.10 6.46
C ALA A 143 -3.54 -6.83 6.91
N LYS A 144 -3.29 -6.96 8.23
CA LYS A 144 -2.21 -7.82 8.74
C LYS A 144 -2.41 -9.29 8.33
N VAL A 145 -3.64 -9.68 8.00
CA VAL A 145 -4.02 -11.03 7.55
C VAL A 145 -4.15 -11.11 6.01
N GLY A 146 -4.01 -10.00 5.26
CA GLY A 146 -4.05 -10.00 3.79
C GLY A 146 -3.74 -8.65 3.12
N ALA A 147 -3.06 -8.71 1.97
CA ALA A 147 -2.56 -7.58 1.19
C ALA A 147 -3.62 -6.49 0.88
N LEU A 148 -3.20 -5.22 1.02
CA LEU A 148 -4.04 -4.02 0.96
C LEU A 148 -4.59 -3.70 -0.46
N PRO A 149 -5.69 -2.95 -0.56
CA PRO A 149 -6.10 -2.23 -1.77
C PRO A 149 -5.16 -1.05 -2.11
N SER A 150 -4.94 -0.80 -3.40
CA SER A 150 -3.95 0.16 -3.94
C SER A 150 -4.03 1.59 -3.39
N HIS A 151 -5.23 2.14 -3.13
CA HIS A 151 -5.36 3.52 -2.65
C HIS A 151 -4.92 3.71 -1.18
N ILE A 152 -4.98 2.67 -0.34
CA ILE A 152 -4.51 2.70 1.06
C ILE A 152 -3.03 2.35 1.13
N GLN A 153 -2.53 1.54 0.19
CA GLN A 153 -1.10 1.25 0.05
C GLN A 153 -0.29 2.54 -0.09
N LEU A 154 -0.73 3.50 -0.91
CA LEU A 154 -0.01 4.78 -1.13
C LEU A 154 0.11 5.66 0.13
N ALA A 155 -0.88 5.60 1.04
CA ALA A 155 -0.80 6.27 2.33
C ALA A 155 0.11 5.51 3.33
N ALA A 156 0.32 4.21 3.10
CA ALA A 156 1.15 3.34 3.93
C ALA A 156 2.57 3.09 3.36
N THR A 157 2.87 3.51 2.13
CA THR A 157 4.16 3.32 1.43
C THR A 157 5.31 4.18 1.96
N ALA A 158 5.17 4.77 3.15
CA ALA A 158 6.35 5.06 3.98
C ALA A 158 7.03 3.77 4.50
N LEU A 159 6.49 2.58 4.21
CA LEU A 159 7.12 1.28 4.44
C LEU A 159 7.15 0.45 3.14
N PRO A 160 8.30 -0.15 2.78
CA PRO A 160 8.48 -0.84 1.51
C PRO A 160 7.69 -2.17 1.45
N VAL A 161 6.96 -2.36 0.36
CA VAL A 161 6.31 -3.62 -0.02
C VAL A 161 7.19 -4.28 -1.08
N THR A 162 8.06 -5.20 -0.67
CA THR A 162 8.40 -6.38 -1.48
C THR A 162 8.67 -7.54 -0.53
N GLY A 163 7.93 -8.63 -0.73
CA GLY A 163 8.10 -9.84 0.05
C GLY A 163 9.41 -10.54 -0.33
N THR A 164 10.46 -10.32 0.46
CA THR A 164 11.43 -11.36 0.84
C THR A 164 11.92 -11.03 2.25
N GLN A 165 12.07 -12.04 3.10
CA GLN A 165 12.39 -11.87 4.52
C GLN A 165 13.69 -11.08 4.74
N LYS A 166 13.63 -10.00 5.52
CA LYS A 166 14.50 -9.72 6.70
C LYS A 166 14.27 -8.30 7.20
N GLU A 167 13.89 -8.23 8.48
CA GLU A 167 14.02 -7.07 9.39
C GLU A 167 13.28 -5.78 8.98
N ALA A 168 12.23 -5.45 9.73
CA ALA A 168 11.74 -4.07 9.77
C ALA A 168 12.92 -3.13 10.03
N PRO A 169 13.16 -2.09 9.21
CA PRO A 169 14.25 -1.16 9.47
C PRO A 169 13.96 -0.48 10.79
N LYS A 170 14.74 -0.79 11.83
CA LYS A 170 14.50 -0.27 13.18
C LYS A 170 14.65 1.24 13.30
N LYS A 171 15.09 1.94 12.24
CA LYS A 171 15.13 3.41 12.13
C LYS A 171 14.98 3.79 10.65
N ALA A 172 14.09 4.72 10.33
CA ALA A 172 14.05 5.32 8.99
C ALA A 172 15.44 5.91 8.69
N SER A 173 15.95 5.72 7.48
CA SER A 173 17.26 6.25 7.12
C SER A 173 17.20 7.79 7.16
N LYS A 174 18.35 8.43 7.40
CA LYS A 174 18.44 9.90 7.39
C LYS A 174 17.91 10.49 6.09
N GLU A 175 18.14 9.79 4.98
CA GLU A 175 17.68 10.20 3.65
C GLU A 175 16.17 10.08 3.52
N ASP A 176 15.56 9.01 4.02
CA ASP A 176 14.11 8.84 4.02
C ASP A 176 13.41 9.91 4.88
N LEU A 177 13.97 10.21 6.06
CA LEU A 177 13.45 11.27 6.93
C LEU A 177 13.60 12.66 6.29
N GLU A 178 14.73 12.94 5.63
CA GLU A 178 14.92 14.17 4.88
C GLU A 178 13.95 14.28 3.68
N ASN A 179 13.64 13.17 3.01
CA ASN A 179 12.70 13.13 1.88
C ASN A 179 11.25 13.30 2.34
N VAL A 180 10.86 12.65 3.44
CA VAL A 180 9.52 12.79 4.05
C VAL A 180 9.32 14.21 4.57
N ALA A 181 10.33 14.79 5.24
CA ALA A 181 10.29 16.18 5.69
C ALA A 181 10.16 17.16 4.50
N GLY A 182 10.91 16.92 3.42
CA GLY A 182 10.81 17.70 2.19
C GLY A 182 9.43 17.61 1.53
N PHE A 183 8.81 16.43 1.52
CA PHE A 183 7.46 16.22 0.98
C PHE A 183 6.37 16.83 1.86
N ALA A 184 6.48 16.69 3.19
CA ALA A 184 5.54 17.31 4.13
C ALA A 184 5.55 18.84 4.02
N ALA A 185 6.73 19.45 3.89
CA ALA A 185 6.87 20.90 3.72
C ALA A 185 6.26 21.43 2.41
N THR A 186 6.27 20.64 1.34
CA THR A 186 5.63 21.02 0.06
C THR A 186 4.14 20.67 0.00
N ALA A 187 3.69 19.65 0.74
CA ALA A 187 2.32 19.15 0.70
C ALA A 187 1.29 20.08 1.38
N THR A 188 1.70 20.97 2.29
CA THR A 188 0.79 21.98 2.87
C THR A 188 0.25 22.98 1.83
N ALA A 189 0.77 22.96 0.59
CA ALA A 189 0.42 23.87 -0.50
C ALA A 189 -1.00 23.76 -1.08
N SER A 190 -1.92 22.98 -0.49
CA SER A 190 -3.27 22.77 -1.06
C SER A 190 -4.16 24.02 -1.13
N GLY A 191 -3.71 25.17 -0.61
CA GLY A 191 -4.43 26.45 -0.69
C GLY A 191 -3.55 27.69 -0.89
N GLY A 192 -2.31 27.54 -1.39
CA GLY A 192 -1.41 28.68 -1.67
C GLY A 192 -0.80 29.38 -0.44
N LYS A 193 -1.08 28.90 0.77
CA LYS A 193 -0.51 29.42 2.02
C LYS A 193 0.46 28.39 2.58
N PHE A 194 1.75 28.68 2.50
CA PHE A 194 2.82 27.79 2.96
C PHE A 194 3.10 28.04 4.45
N ASP A 195 3.41 26.97 5.18
CA ASP A 195 3.94 27.09 6.54
C ASP A 195 5.28 27.83 6.52
N LYS A 196 5.52 28.67 7.53
CA LYS A 196 6.79 29.39 7.68
C LYS A 196 7.88 28.38 8.05
N LYS A 197 8.94 28.29 7.24
CA LYS A 197 10.09 27.45 7.51
C LYS A 197 10.81 27.91 8.78
N LEU A 198 11.12 26.99 9.67
CA LEU A 198 11.92 27.28 10.86
C LEU A 198 13.40 27.52 10.46
N PRO A 199 14.13 28.36 11.21
CA PRO A 199 15.54 28.60 10.95
C PRO A 199 16.35 27.30 11.10
N GLY A 200 17.05 26.90 10.02
CA GLY A 200 17.86 25.68 9.99
C GLY A 200 17.25 24.49 9.25
N GLU A 201 16.03 24.61 8.73
CA GLU A 201 15.43 23.60 7.84
C GLU A 201 16.22 23.47 6.53
N LYS A 202 16.58 22.23 6.17
CA LYS A 202 17.27 21.97 4.90
C LYS A 202 16.30 22.21 3.73
N PRO A 203 16.76 22.82 2.63
CA PRO A 203 15.92 22.95 1.44
C PRO A 203 15.51 21.55 0.93
N PRO A 204 14.29 21.41 0.38
CA PRO A 204 13.87 20.15 -0.20
C PRO A 204 14.86 19.77 -1.31
N LYS A 205 15.38 18.54 -1.27
CA LYS A 205 16.41 18.05 -2.23
C LYS A 205 15.92 18.03 -3.68
N HIS A 206 14.62 18.14 -3.88
CA HIS A 206 13.96 17.93 -5.16
C HIS A 206 12.89 19.00 -5.37
N THR A 207 13.34 20.13 -5.89
CA THR A 207 12.50 21.28 -6.27
C THR A 207 12.01 21.19 -7.72
N GLY A 208 12.52 20.24 -8.50
CA GLY A 208 12.19 20.07 -9.92
C GLY A 208 10.97 19.19 -10.17
N LYS A 209 10.30 19.41 -11.31
CA LYS A 209 9.24 18.52 -11.82
C LYS A 209 9.87 17.16 -12.18
N TYR A 210 9.47 16.12 -11.46
CA TYR A 210 9.96 14.74 -11.67
C TYR A 210 9.47 14.08 -12.95
N ARG A 211 8.39 14.59 -13.53
CA ARG A 211 7.83 14.10 -14.77
C ARG A 211 8.12 15.12 -15.87
N LYS A 212 9.20 14.89 -16.60
CA LYS A 212 9.47 15.55 -17.88
C LYS A 212 8.90 14.65 -18.96
N PHE A 213 7.72 14.99 -19.47
CA PHE A 213 7.19 14.33 -20.65
C PHE A 213 7.91 14.87 -21.88
N LEU A 214 8.24 13.99 -22.82
CA LEU A 214 8.69 14.43 -24.13
C LEU A 214 7.51 15.13 -24.84
N PRO A 215 7.75 16.20 -25.62
CA PRO A 215 6.70 16.85 -26.40
C PRO A 215 6.04 15.87 -27.37
N VAL A 216 4.72 16.02 -27.57
CA VAL A 216 3.92 15.16 -28.48
C VAL A 216 4.23 15.42 -29.96
N VAL A 217 4.74 16.60 -30.31
CA VAL A 217 5.06 16.96 -31.70
C VAL A 217 6.47 16.47 -32.02
N GLU A 218 6.59 15.54 -32.96
CA GLU A 218 7.84 14.93 -33.39
C GLU A 218 8.74 15.94 -34.10
N GLY A 219 9.67 16.54 -33.36
CA GLY A 219 10.80 17.27 -33.93
C GLY A 219 11.88 16.30 -34.45
N LYS A 220 12.61 16.71 -35.49
CA LYS A 220 13.74 15.95 -36.06
C LYS A 220 14.77 15.63 -34.96
N GLY A 221 14.91 14.35 -34.60
CA GLY A 221 15.84 13.85 -33.56
C GLY A 221 15.20 13.37 -32.25
N MET A 222 13.89 13.52 -32.06
CA MET A 222 13.21 13.11 -30.82
C MET A 222 12.92 11.59 -30.75
N GLY A 223 12.70 10.93 -31.89
CA GLY A 223 12.51 9.46 -31.92
C GLY A 223 13.74 8.68 -31.42
N ALA A 224 14.95 9.25 -31.52
CA ALA A 224 16.15 8.64 -30.93
C ALA A 224 16.17 8.72 -29.39
N GLN A 225 15.66 9.82 -28.82
CA GLN A 225 15.56 9.99 -27.37
C GLN A 225 14.47 9.09 -26.77
N GLU A 226 13.35 8.92 -27.46
CA GLU A 226 12.30 7.98 -27.07
C GLU A 226 12.82 6.54 -27.08
N LYS A 227 13.48 6.11 -28.18
CA LYS A 227 14.14 4.80 -28.27
C LYS A 227 15.13 4.55 -27.13
N GLN A 228 15.98 5.53 -26.81
CA GLN A 228 16.91 5.42 -25.69
C GLN A 228 16.21 5.30 -24.33
N GLN A 229 15.08 5.99 -24.13
CA GLN A 229 14.29 5.85 -22.90
C GLN A 229 13.63 4.48 -22.81
N THR A 230 13.05 3.99 -23.91
CA THR A 230 12.44 2.65 -23.96
C THR A 230 13.48 1.54 -23.79
N GLU A 231 14.66 1.66 -24.40
CA GLU A 231 15.77 0.72 -24.24
C GLU A 231 16.30 0.70 -22.81
N LYS A 232 16.41 1.85 -22.13
CA LYS A 232 16.79 1.90 -20.71
C LYS A 232 15.79 1.17 -19.83
N ILE A 233 14.49 1.34 -20.08
CA ILE A 233 13.42 0.63 -19.34
C ILE A 233 13.48 -0.87 -19.63
N LEU A 234 13.68 -1.24 -20.89
CA LEU A 234 13.83 -2.63 -21.33
C LEU A 234 15.05 -3.28 -20.67
N ASN A 235 16.21 -2.62 -20.67
CA ASN A 235 17.42 -3.09 -20.01
C ASN A 235 17.24 -3.23 -18.49
N GLN A 236 16.51 -2.32 -17.84
CA GLN A 236 16.17 -2.46 -16.42
C GLN A 236 15.20 -3.62 -16.16
N LEU A 237 14.25 -3.86 -17.05
CA LEU A 237 13.34 -5.02 -16.97
C LEU A 237 14.12 -6.31 -17.16
N LEU A 238 14.98 -6.39 -18.17
CA LEU A 238 15.86 -7.53 -18.42
C LEU A 238 16.77 -7.80 -17.21
N ALA A 239 17.42 -6.76 -16.65
CA ALA A 239 18.28 -6.89 -15.47
C ALA A 239 17.52 -7.28 -14.18
N LYS A 240 16.25 -6.90 -14.06
CA LYS A 240 15.37 -7.34 -12.96
C LYS A 240 14.83 -8.76 -13.19
N SER A 241 14.64 -9.16 -14.44
CA SER A 241 14.18 -10.52 -14.80
C SER A 241 15.33 -11.53 -14.87
N SER A 242 16.57 -11.09 -15.01
CA SER A 242 17.76 -11.95 -15.05
C SER A 242 18.19 -12.46 -13.66
N HIS A 243 17.28 -12.53 -12.69
CA HIS A 243 17.51 -13.12 -11.38
C HIS A 243 17.65 -14.66 -11.41
N GLU A 244 17.88 -15.26 -12.58
CA GLU A 244 18.04 -16.70 -12.76
C GLU A 244 19.37 -17.13 -13.39
N ILE A 245 20.41 -16.29 -13.33
CA ILE A 245 21.78 -16.75 -13.57
C ILE A 245 22.58 -16.38 -12.33
N LEU A 246 22.88 -17.39 -11.52
CA LEU A 246 23.64 -17.36 -10.28
C LEU A 246 24.69 -16.23 -10.26
N ASP A 247 24.58 -15.30 -9.30
CA ASP A 247 25.59 -14.24 -9.09
C ASP A 247 26.88 -14.88 -8.54
N VAL A 248 27.75 -15.30 -9.47
CA VAL A 248 29.01 -16.02 -9.20
C VAL A 248 29.89 -15.22 -8.24
N ASN A 249 29.90 -13.89 -8.36
CA ASN A 249 30.70 -13.02 -7.49
C ASN A 249 30.20 -13.06 -6.05
N LYS A 250 28.89 -13.01 -5.85
CA LYS A 250 28.29 -13.14 -4.51
C LYS A 250 28.50 -14.54 -3.92
N ALA A 251 28.43 -15.59 -4.74
CA ALA A 251 28.71 -16.96 -4.32
C ALA A 251 30.18 -17.15 -3.89
N VAL A 252 31.13 -16.63 -4.66
CA VAL A 252 32.57 -16.66 -4.33
C VAL A 252 32.87 -15.85 -3.08
N THR A 253 32.24 -14.67 -2.92
CA THR A 253 32.41 -13.84 -1.73
C THR A 253 31.88 -14.55 -0.48
N MET A 254 30.70 -15.18 -0.57
CA MET A 254 30.14 -15.97 0.52
C MET A 254 31.01 -17.19 0.86
N PHE A 255 31.57 -17.86 -0.14
CA PHE A 255 32.49 -18.98 0.06
C PHE A 255 33.78 -18.55 0.74
N ASN A 256 34.40 -17.44 0.31
CA ASN A 256 35.61 -16.89 0.92
C ASN A 256 35.38 -16.46 2.37
N VAL A 257 34.26 -15.78 2.67
CA VAL A 257 33.89 -15.40 4.04
C VAL A 257 33.66 -16.63 4.93
N LYS A 258 33.02 -17.68 4.39
CA LYS A 258 32.81 -18.94 5.13
C LYS A 258 34.14 -19.66 5.41
N LYS A 259 35.05 -19.69 4.44
CA LYS A 259 36.40 -20.26 4.57
C LYS A 259 37.26 -19.48 5.57
N GLU A 260 37.17 -18.15 5.56
CA GLU A 260 37.88 -17.31 6.54
C GLU A 260 37.34 -17.49 7.96
N ARG A 261 36.02 -17.63 8.11
CA ARG A 261 35.39 -17.96 9.41
C ARG A 261 35.81 -19.34 9.93
N GLN A 262 35.92 -20.35 9.06
CA GLN A 262 36.43 -21.66 9.46
C GLN A 262 37.90 -21.60 9.87
N ARG A 263 38.75 -20.91 9.11
CA ARG A 263 40.16 -20.67 9.49
C ARG A 263 40.29 -19.94 10.82
N LYS A 264 39.43 -18.95 11.10
CA LYS A 264 39.41 -18.27 12.41
C LYS A 264 39.04 -19.23 13.53
N LYS A 265 38.02 -20.07 13.34
CA LYS A 265 37.66 -21.10 14.32
C LYS A 265 38.79 -22.08 14.57
N GLU A 266 39.45 -22.58 13.53
CA GLU A 266 40.60 -23.49 13.65
C GLU A 266 41.77 -22.83 14.40
N LYS A 267 42.02 -21.53 14.16
CA LYS A 267 43.06 -20.76 14.84
C LYS A 267 42.71 -20.43 16.31
N GLU A 268 41.43 -20.26 16.61
CA GLU A 268 40.94 -20.15 18.00
C GLU A 268 41.05 -21.49 18.73
N THR A 269 40.81 -22.63 18.06
CA THR A 269 40.99 -23.96 18.67
C THR A 269 42.45 -24.38 18.83
N SER A 270 43.37 -23.87 17.99
CA SER A 270 44.80 -24.17 18.09
C SER A 270 45.59 -23.20 18.99
N SER A 271 44.99 -22.09 19.42
CA SER A 271 45.60 -21.14 20.36
C SER A 271 45.24 -21.39 21.82
N SER A 272 44.43 -22.40 22.13
CA SER A 272 44.19 -22.86 23.50
C SER A 272 45.19 -23.95 23.93
N THR A 273 46.46 -23.57 24.07
CA THR A 273 47.44 -24.30 24.92
C THR A 273 48.10 -23.29 25.87
N PRO A 274 48.19 -23.57 27.19
CA PRO A 274 48.43 -22.53 28.18
C PRO A 274 49.93 -22.33 28.44
N SER A 275 50.50 -21.21 28.02
CA SER A 275 51.86 -20.81 28.43
C SER A 275 51.87 -19.43 29.07
N LYS A 276 51.73 -19.46 30.41
CA LYS A 276 52.36 -18.61 31.44
C LYS A 276 53.46 -17.67 30.91
N LEU A 277 53.29 -16.35 31.08
CA LEU A 277 54.23 -15.42 31.77
C LEU A 277 53.97 -13.92 31.48
N LYS A 278 53.66 -13.22 32.58
CA LYS A 278 54.08 -11.87 33.01
C LYS A 278 53.76 -10.62 32.16
N THR A 279 52.88 -9.84 32.78
CA THR A 279 52.72 -8.38 32.77
C THR A 279 54.02 -7.56 32.88
N LYS A 280 54.04 -6.36 32.26
CA LYS A 280 54.55 -5.01 32.67
C LYS A 280 54.59 -4.16 31.38
N LYS A 281 54.13 -2.92 31.20
CA LYS A 281 53.98 -1.68 32.00
C LYS A 281 52.94 -0.77 31.28
N LYS A 282 52.19 0.03 32.05
CA LYS A 282 51.37 1.19 31.58
C LYS A 282 52.28 2.39 31.20
N PRO A 283 51.74 3.60 31.01
CA PRO A 283 50.89 4.14 29.92
C PRO A 283 51.63 5.31 29.22
N LEU A 284 51.05 5.98 28.21
CA LEU A 284 51.19 7.44 28.03
C LEU A 284 50.27 7.99 26.94
N LYS A 285 49.80 9.21 27.23
CA LYS A 285 48.88 10.07 26.51
C LYS A 285 49.69 10.95 25.55
N SER A 286 49.28 11.08 24.29
CA SER A 286 49.59 12.28 23.50
C SER A 286 48.64 12.49 22.32
N SER A 287 48.42 13.76 22.07
CA SER A 287 47.55 14.41 21.09
C SER A 287 48.22 14.59 19.72
N SER A 288 47.45 14.56 18.62
CA SER A 288 47.73 15.34 17.39
C SER A 288 46.49 15.30 16.48
N LYS A 289 45.82 16.45 16.29
CA LYS A 289 45.94 17.47 15.22
C LYS A 289 45.24 17.09 13.90
N LYS A 290 44.21 17.90 13.60
CA LYS A 290 43.54 18.07 12.30
C LYS A 290 44.53 18.52 11.21
N PRO A 291 44.29 18.21 9.93
CA PRO A 291 44.76 19.01 8.82
C PRO A 291 43.62 19.82 8.16
N VAL A 292 43.88 21.10 7.97
CA VAL A 292 43.15 22.06 7.14
C VAL A 292 43.59 21.86 5.68
N LYS A 293 42.67 21.79 4.72
CA LYS A 293 42.98 21.94 3.28
C LYS A 293 42.45 23.28 2.77
N LYS A 294 43.39 24.11 2.31
CA LYS A 294 43.19 25.39 1.63
C LYS A 294 42.72 25.18 0.19
N SER A 295 41.98 26.19 -0.26
CA SER A 295 41.64 26.57 -1.62
C SER A 295 42.85 26.77 -2.54
N SER A 296 42.69 26.43 -3.82
CA SER A 296 43.36 27.11 -4.93
C SER A 296 42.44 27.17 -6.15
N LYS A 297 42.48 28.34 -6.78
CA LYS A 297 41.62 28.87 -7.85
C LYS A 297 42.57 29.24 -8.98
N THR A 298 42.34 28.74 -10.19
CA THR A 298 42.96 29.18 -11.46
C THR A 298 42.08 28.60 -12.57
N LYS A 299 41.26 29.38 -13.29
CA LYS A 299 41.59 30.20 -14.47
C LYS A 299 42.49 29.46 -15.47
N HIS A 300 41.87 28.83 -16.47
CA HIS A 300 41.87 29.28 -17.86
C HIS A 300 40.56 28.83 -18.52
#